data_AF-S8CC98-F1
#
_entry.id   AF-S8CC98-F1
#
_cell.length_a   1.000
_cell.length_b   1.000
_cell.length_c   1.000
_cell.angle_alpha   90.00
_cell.angle_beta   90.00
_cell.angle_gamma   90.00
#
_symmetry.space_group_name_H-M   'P 1'
#
loop_
_entity.id
_entity.type
_entity.pdbx_description
1 polymer ?
#
loop_
_entity_poly.entity_id
_entity_poly.type
_entity_poly.pdbx_seq_one_letter_code
_entity_poly.pdbx_strand_id
1 'polypeptide(L)'
;MDCNKDEAMRAKVLAAKKMSNNDFEGARKIALKAQNLFPELENINQLLSVCDVHCSAQRRVGSEKDWYGILQVEKLSDELAVKKQYRRLALYLHPDKNQLPGAEGAFKLISEAHNVLSDKTKKSIYDSKLR
;
A
#
# COMPACT_ATOMS: atom_id res chain seq x y z
N MET A 1 19.94 -0.26 -25.31
CA MET A 1 18.55 -0.23 -24.78
C MET A 1 18.53 -0.21 -23.25
N ASP A 2 19.70 -0.12 -22.61
CA ASP A 2 19.91 -0.24 -21.16
C ASP A 2 19.67 1.05 -20.37
N CYS A 3 19.62 2.20 -21.05
CA CYS A 3 19.45 3.51 -20.42
C CYS A 3 18.14 3.62 -19.61
N ASN A 4 17.04 3.06 -20.13
CA ASN A 4 15.73 3.11 -19.46
C ASN A 4 15.70 2.21 -18.22
N LYS A 5 16.41 1.07 -18.25
CA LYS A 5 16.52 0.15 -17.12
C LYS A 5 17.33 0.77 -15.99
N ASP A 6 18.46 1.40 -16.32
CA ASP A 6 19.29 2.10 -15.34
C ASP A 6 18.58 3.30 -14.72
N GLU A 7 17.85 4.09 -15.54
CA GLU A 7 17.04 5.20 -15.04
C GLU A 7 15.91 4.72 -14.12
N ALA A 8 15.23 3.63 -14.47
CA ALA A 8 14.19 3.03 -13.62
C ALA A 8 14.76 2.50 -12.30
N MET A 9 15.95 1.87 -12.32
CA MET A 9 16.64 1.44 -11.09
C MET A 9 17.01 2.62 -10.19
N ARG A 10 17.56 3.70 -10.76
CA ARG A 10 17.87 4.93 -10.00
C ARG A 10 16.61 5.53 -9.38
N ALA A 11 15.51 5.59 -10.14
CA ALA A 11 14.22 6.06 -9.65
C ALA A 11 13.70 5.19 -8.49
N LYS A 12 13.81 3.86 -8.58
CA LYS A 12 13.46 2.94 -7.50
C LYS A 12 14.25 3.21 -6.21
N VAL A 13 15.57 3.39 -6.31
CA VAL A 13 16.42 3.72 -5.16
C VAL A 13 16.03 5.06 -4.54
N LEU A 14 15.76 6.06 -5.38
CA LEU A 14 15.32 7.38 -4.92
C LEU A 14 13.96 7.32 -4.21
N ALA A 15 13.02 6.52 -4.73
CA ALA A 15 11.73 6.30 -4.09
C ALA A 15 11.90 5.62 -2.72
N ALA A 16 12.73 4.58 -2.61
CA ALA A 16 13.04 3.94 -1.33
C ALA A 16 13.64 4.93 -0.32
N LYS A 17 14.56 5.79 -0.76
CA LYS A 17 15.13 6.85 0.08
C LYS A 17 14.07 7.83 0.57
N LYS A 18 13.10 8.19 -0.28
CA LYS A 18 11.97 9.04 0.10
C LYS A 18 11.05 8.40 1.13
N MET A 19 10.80 7.09 1.01
CA MET A 19 10.01 6.34 1.99
C MET A 19 10.66 6.35 3.38
N SER A 20 12.00 6.22 3.45
CA SER A 20 12.74 6.34 4.71
C SER A 20 12.60 7.73 5.36
N ASN A 21 12.33 8.76 4.57
CA ASN A 21 12.08 10.13 5.04
C ASN A 21 10.59 10.41 5.34
N ASN A 22 9.73 9.37 5.40
CA ASN A 22 8.28 9.46 5.54
C ASN A 22 7.55 10.19 4.38
N ASP A 23 8.23 10.51 3.28
CA ASP A 23 7.64 11.11 2.08
C ASP A 23 7.14 10.01 1.13
N PHE A 24 6.02 9.37 1.50
CA PHE A 24 5.40 8.32 0.71
C PHE A 24 4.71 8.85 -0.56
N GLU A 25 4.23 10.09 -0.54
CA GLU A 25 3.59 10.71 -1.71
C GLU A 25 4.61 11.02 -2.81
N GLY A 26 5.76 11.56 -2.42
CA GLY A 26 6.90 11.77 -3.32
C GLY A 26 7.47 10.44 -3.81
N ALA A 27 7.60 9.44 -2.94
CA ALA A 27 8.06 8.10 -3.31
C ALA A 27 7.12 7.45 -4.36
N ARG A 28 5.80 7.57 -4.18
CA ARG A 28 4.79 7.08 -5.12
C ARG A 28 4.96 7.66 -6.52
N LYS A 29 5.13 8.97 -6.65
CA LYS A 29 5.31 9.64 -7.95
C LYS A 29 6.56 9.12 -8.67
N ILE A 30 7.64 8.92 -7.94
CA ILE A 30 8.90 8.41 -8.49
C ILE A 30 8.78 6.93 -8.87
N ALA A 31 8.10 6.12 -8.04
CA ALA A 31 7.82 4.72 -8.32
C ALA A 31 6.96 4.54 -9.58
N LEU A 32 5.95 5.40 -9.78
CA LEU A 32 5.15 5.47 -11.00
C LEU A 32 5.99 5.82 -12.23
N LYS A 33 6.90 6.79 -12.10
CA LYS A 33 7.84 7.11 -13.17
C LYS A 33 8.72 5.91 -13.51
N ALA A 34 9.25 5.21 -12.52
CA ALA A 34 10.03 3.99 -12.71
C ALA A 34 9.22 2.90 -13.43
N GLN A 35 7.94 2.74 -13.08
CA GLN A 35 7.04 1.76 -13.70
C GLN A 35 6.81 2.08 -15.18
N ASN A 36 6.60 3.35 -15.52
CA ASN A 36 6.38 3.78 -16.90
C ASN A 36 7.66 3.65 -17.75
N LEU A 37 8.84 3.83 -17.16
CA LEU A 37 10.12 3.67 -17.84
C LEU A 37 10.46 2.19 -18.09
N PHE A 38 10.23 1.34 -17.09
CA PHE A 38 10.50 -0.09 -17.16
C PHE A 38 9.51 -0.89 -16.31
N PRO A 39 8.38 -1.36 -16.89
CA PRO A 39 7.34 -2.06 -16.13
C PRO A 39 7.76 -3.47 -15.67
N GLU A 40 8.76 -4.06 -16.32
CA GLU A 40 9.37 -5.34 -15.92
C GLU A 40 10.37 -5.20 -14.75
N LEU A 41 10.54 -3.99 -14.19
CA LEU A 41 11.47 -3.81 -13.08
C LEU A 41 10.96 -4.58 -11.85
N GLU A 42 11.84 -5.42 -11.30
CA GLU A 42 11.54 -6.20 -10.13
C GLU A 42 11.06 -5.32 -8.96
N ASN A 43 9.98 -5.75 -8.31
CA ASN A 43 9.44 -5.19 -7.08
C ASN A 43 8.88 -3.76 -7.18
N ILE A 44 8.71 -3.18 -8.39
CA ILE A 44 8.03 -1.88 -8.55
C ILE A 44 6.58 -1.92 -8.02
N ASN A 45 5.85 -2.99 -8.33
CA ASN A 45 4.46 -3.11 -7.88
C ASN A 45 4.36 -3.18 -6.35
N GLN A 46 5.36 -3.80 -5.71
CA GLN A 46 5.45 -3.87 -4.25
C GLN A 46 5.74 -2.48 -3.67
N LEU A 47 6.67 -1.74 -4.27
CA LEU A 47 6.98 -0.35 -3.90
C LEU A 47 5.75 0.56 -3.98
N LEU A 48 5.00 0.49 -5.08
CA LEU A 48 3.75 1.22 -5.24
C LEU A 48 2.73 0.81 -4.18
N SER A 49 2.56 -0.48 -3.94
CA SER A 49 1.63 -0.99 -2.91
C SER A 49 1.97 -0.47 -1.51
N VAL A 50 3.26 -0.45 -1.12
CA VAL A 50 3.68 0.12 0.16
C VAL A 50 3.35 1.60 0.21
N CYS A 51 3.68 2.37 -0.83
CA CYS A 51 3.41 3.80 -0.88
C CYS A 51 1.91 4.10 -0.81
N ASP A 52 1.08 3.35 -1.54
CA ASP A 52 -0.37 3.51 -1.55
C ASP A 52 -0.97 3.21 -0.18
N VAL A 53 -0.55 2.13 0.49
CA VAL A 53 -1.01 1.77 1.84
C VAL A 53 -0.66 2.88 2.85
N HIS A 54 0.58 3.38 2.84
CA HIS A 54 0.98 4.45 3.74
C HIS A 54 0.28 5.77 3.43
N CYS A 55 0.09 6.10 2.15
CA CYS A 55 -0.65 7.28 1.74
C CYS A 55 -2.12 7.21 2.19
N SER A 56 -2.75 6.05 2.05
CA SER A 56 -4.11 5.81 2.56
C SER A 56 -4.17 5.85 4.08
N ALA A 57 -3.13 5.37 4.78
CA ALA A 57 -3.08 5.43 6.24
C ALA A 57 -2.85 6.85 6.80
N GLN A 58 -2.16 7.70 6.05
CA GLN A 58 -2.07 9.14 6.36
C GLN A 58 -3.40 9.85 6.11
N ARG A 59 -4.24 9.33 5.21
CA ARG A 59 -5.58 9.84 4.96
C ARG A 59 -6.52 9.43 6.10
N ARG A 60 -7.06 10.41 6.80
CA ARG A 60 -8.12 10.20 7.79
C ARG A 60 -9.47 10.41 7.15
N VAL A 61 -10.44 9.56 7.47
CA VAL A 61 -11.83 9.71 7.05
C VAL A 61 -12.65 9.85 8.32
N GLY A 62 -13.09 11.08 8.61
CA GLY A 62 -13.64 11.43 9.91
C GLY A 62 -12.55 11.38 11.00
N SER A 63 -12.82 10.64 12.08
CA SER A 63 -11.90 10.47 13.22
C SER A 63 -10.98 9.25 13.12
N GLU A 64 -11.18 8.39 12.12
CA GLU A 64 -10.49 7.11 11.97
C GLU A 64 -9.61 7.07 10.70
N LYS A 65 -8.71 6.08 10.63
CA LYS A 65 -7.90 5.80 9.43
C LYS A 65 -8.78 5.19 8.33
N ASP A 66 -8.44 5.44 7.06
CA ASP A 66 -9.15 4.82 5.94
C ASP A 66 -8.83 3.33 5.79
N TRP A 67 -9.51 2.46 6.56
CA TRP A 67 -9.29 1.02 6.47
C TRP A 67 -9.63 0.44 5.09
N TYR A 68 -10.61 1.02 4.38
CA TYR A 68 -10.97 0.62 3.02
C TYR A 68 -9.88 1.01 2.03
N GLY A 69 -9.39 2.26 2.11
CA GLY A 69 -8.29 2.74 1.28
C GLY A 69 -6.97 2.02 1.54
N ILE A 70 -6.69 1.63 2.79
CA ILE A 70 -5.50 0.84 3.17
C ILE A 70 -5.52 -0.54 2.51
N LEU A 71 -6.68 -1.21 2.49
CA LEU A 71 -6.83 -2.49 1.81
C LEU A 71 -7.05 -2.36 0.30
N GLN A 72 -7.09 -1.14 -0.23
CA GLN A 72 -7.40 -0.86 -1.65
C GLN A 72 -8.71 -1.52 -2.09
N VAL A 73 -9.73 -1.47 -1.22
CA VAL A 73 -11.07 -1.99 -1.47
C VAL A 73 -12.09 -0.85 -1.44
N GLU A 74 -13.19 -1.03 -2.15
CA GLU A 74 -14.30 -0.09 -2.07
C GLU A 74 -15.08 -0.25 -0.75
N LYS A 75 -15.70 0.83 -0.28
CA LYS A 75 -16.53 0.82 0.95
C LYS A 75 -17.69 -0.17 0.88
N LEU A 76 -18.19 -0.42 -0.33
CA LEU A 76 -19.29 -1.36 -0.61
C LEU A 76 -18.80 -2.80 -0.85
N SER A 77 -17.50 -3.08 -0.65
CA SER A 77 -16.95 -4.42 -0.87
C SER A 77 -17.44 -5.42 0.17
N ASP A 78 -17.76 -6.63 -0.31
CA ASP A 78 -18.11 -7.76 0.53
C ASP A 78 -16.91 -8.27 1.34
N GLU A 79 -17.19 -8.95 2.46
CA GLU A 79 -16.16 -9.58 3.31
C GLU A 79 -15.25 -10.53 2.53
N LEU A 80 -15.81 -11.24 1.53
CA LEU A 80 -15.05 -12.13 0.66
C LEU A 80 -14.04 -11.34 -0.20
N ALA A 81 -14.43 -10.18 -0.72
CA ALA A 81 -13.55 -9.31 -1.50
C ALA A 81 -12.44 -8.73 -0.61
N VAL A 82 -12.78 -8.27 0.59
CA VAL A 82 -11.83 -7.79 1.61
C VAL A 82 -10.80 -8.88 1.95
N LYS A 83 -11.25 -10.10 2.24
CA LYS A 83 -10.36 -11.23 2.57
C LYS A 83 -9.47 -11.64 1.40
N LYS A 84 -10.01 -11.65 0.18
CA LYS A 84 -9.25 -11.96 -1.04
C LYS A 84 -8.16 -10.92 -1.29
N GLN A 85 -8.50 -9.64 -1.14
CA GLN A 85 -7.56 -8.55 -1.34
C GLN A 85 -6.49 -8.51 -0.24
N TYR A 86 -6.85 -8.76 1.02
CA TYR A 86 -5.89 -8.91 2.11
C TYR A 86 -4.86 -10.01 1.82
N ARG A 87 -5.31 -11.20 1.41
CA ARG A 87 -4.39 -12.31 1.07
C ARG A 87 -3.44 -11.94 -0.06
N ARG A 88 -3.94 -11.24 -1.08
CA ARG A 88 -3.11 -10.74 -2.18
C ARG A 88 -2.05 -9.77 -1.65
N LEU A 89 -2.47 -8.71 -0.96
CA LEU A 89 -1.55 -7.70 -0.41
C LEU A 89 -0.54 -8.29 0.57
N ALA A 90 -0.96 -9.23 1.42
CA ALA A 90 -0.09 -9.91 2.37
C ALA A 90 1.04 -10.68 1.67
N LEU A 91 0.77 -11.31 0.53
CA LEU A 91 1.80 -11.98 -0.29
C LEU A 91 2.74 -10.99 -0.98
N TYR A 92 2.22 -9.85 -1.45
CA TYR A 92 3.02 -8.81 -2.10
C TYR A 92 3.89 -8.01 -1.12
N LEU A 93 3.39 -7.80 0.11
CA LEU A 93 4.01 -6.99 1.16
C LEU A 93 4.74 -7.82 2.20
N HIS A 94 4.85 -9.14 2.01
CA HIS A 94 5.47 -10.02 2.99
C HIS A 94 6.94 -9.63 3.23
N PRO A 95 7.39 -9.42 4.48
CA PRO A 95 8.73 -8.92 4.79
C PRO A 95 9.86 -9.85 4.32
N ASP A 96 9.56 -11.15 4.17
CA ASP A 96 10.51 -12.16 3.66
C ASP A 96 10.90 -11.91 2.19
N LYS A 97 9.93 -11.49 1.35
CA LYS A 97 10.17 -11.22 -0.07
C LYS A 97 10.40 -9.74 -0.38
N ASN A 98 9.91 -8.86 0.49
CA ASN A 98 9.92 -7.43 0.29
C ASN A 98 10.71 -6.72 1.39
N GLN A 99 11.98 -6.43 1.09
CA GLN A 99 12.90 -5.70 1.97
C GLN A 99 12.80 -4.17 1.83
N LEU A 100 11.72 -3.66 1.23
CA LEU A 100 11.55 -2.22 1.06
C LEU A 100 11.28 -1.51 2.39
N PRO A 101 11.77 -0.27 2.55
CA PRO A 101 11.47 0.55 3.72
C PRO A 101 9.97 0.77 3.85
N GLY A 102 9.41 0.49 5.02
CA GLY A 102 7.98 0.63 5.28
C GLY A 102 7.11 -0.57 4.85
N ALA A 103 7.67 -1.65 4.28
CA ALA A 103 6.92 -2.86 3.96
C ALA A 103 6.28 -3.49 5.20
N GLU A 104 7.04 -3.61 6.29
CA GLU A 104 6.52 -4.10 7.58
C GLU A 104 5.39 -3.22 8.11
N GLY A 105 5.54 -1.89 8.03
CA GLY A 105 4.52 -0.94 8.45
C GLY A 105 3.24 -1.08 7.62
N ALA A 106 3.37 -1.21 6.30
CA ALA A 106 2.25 -1.45 5.40
C ALA A 106 1.56 -2.80 5.71
N PHE A 107 2.34 -3.85 5.99
CA PHE A 107 1.82 -5.16 6.39
C PHE A 107 1.01 -5.11 7.69
N LYS A 108 1.47 -4.35 8.69
CA LYS A 108 0.72 -4.10 9.93
C LYS A 108 -0.59 -3.38 9.65
N LEU A 109 -0.56 -2.32 8.84
CA LEU A 109 -1.73 -1.53 8.46
C LEU A 109 -2.81 -2.38 7.77
N ILE A 110 -2.44 -3.21 6.78
CA ILE A 110 -3.41 -4.08 6.09
C ILE A 110 -3.99 -5.15 7.03
N SER A 111 -3.21 -5.60 8.02
CA SER A 111 -3.65 -6.61 8.99
C SER A 111 -4.63 -6.01 10.01
N GLU A 112 -4.35 -4.79 10.49
CA GLU A 112 -5.29 -4.01 11.30
C GLU A 112 -6.60 -3.75 10.54
N ALA A 113 -6.50 -3.27 9.30
CA ALA A 113 -7.64 -3.01 8.44
C ALA A 113 -8.50 -4.28 8.26
N HIS A 114 -7.88 -5.43 7.98
CA HIS A 114 -8.59 -6.69 7.83
C HIS A 114 -9.25 -7.11 9.15
N ASN A 115 -8.60 -6.94 10.30
CA ASN A 115 -9.19 -7.28 11.61
C ASN A 115 -10.45 -6.44 11.92
N VAL A 116 -10.51 -5.19 11.46
CA VAL A 116 -11.70 -4.34 11.61
C VAL A 116 -12.78 -4.69 10.59
N LEU A 117 -12.42 -4.85 9.32
CA LEU A 117 -13.37 -5.05 8.23
C LEU A 117 -13.88 -6.50 8.08
N SER A 118 -13.16 -7.50 8.61
CA SER A 118 -13.58 -8.90 8.59
C SER A 118 -14.60 -9.26 9.67
N ASP A 119 -14.72 -8.44 10.71
CA ASP A 119 -15.69 -8.62 11.78
C ASP A 119 -16.88 -7.69 11.55
N LYS A 120 -18.08 -8.26 11.33
CA LYS A 120 -19.32 -7.53 11.11
C LYS A 120 -19.61 -6.49 12.18
N THR A 121 -19.32 -6.80 13.44
CA THR A 121 -19.57 -5.90 14.56
C THR A 121 -18.63 -4.70 14.51
N LYS A 122 -17.33 -4.93 14.33
CA LYS A 122 -16.33 -3.86 14.22
C LYS A 122 -16.51 -3.03 12.95
N LYS A 123 -16.82 -3.66 11.82
CA LYS A 123 -17.14 -2.99 10.56
C LYS A 123 -18.33 -2.05 10.74
N SER A 124 -19.41 -2.51 11.36
CA SER A 124 -20.59 -1.67 11.63
C SER A 124 -20.28 -0.48 12.53
N ILE A 125 -19.46 -0.66 13.57
CA ILE A 125 -19.01 0.44 14.44
C ILE A 125 -18.16 1.44 13.65
N TYR A 126 -17.23 0.96 12.82
CA TYR A 126 -16.39 1.80 11.98
C TYR A 126 -17.21 2.59 10.96
N ASP A 127 -18.13 1.92 10.25
CA ASP A 127 -19.02 2.56 9.29
C ASP A 127 -19.96 3.58 9.97
N SER A 128 -20.37 3.33 11.22
CA SER A 128 -21.13 4.29 12.01
C SER A 128 -20.32 5.52 12.40
N LYS A 129 -19.01 5.42 12.59
CA LYS A 129 -18.11 6.57 12.88
C LYS A 129 -17.81 7.41 11.64
N LEU A 130 -18.02 6.84 10.46
CA LEU A 130 -17.80 7.46 9.15
C LEU A 130 -18.99 8.26 8.63
N ARG A 131 -20.15 8.09 9.26
CA ARG A 131 -21.41 8.78 8.95
C ARG A 131 -21.51 10.10 9.71
#